data_AF-A0A963B131-F1
#
_entry.id   AF-A0A963B131-F1
#
_cell.length_a   1.000
_cell.length_b   1.000
_cell.length_c   1.000
_cell.angle_alpha   90.00
_cell.angle_beta   90.00
_cell.angle_gamma   90.00
#
_symmetry.space_group_name_H-M   'P 1'
#
loop_
_entity.id
_entity.type
_entity.pdbx_description
1 polymer ?
#
loop_
_entity_poly.entity_id
_entity_poly.type
_entity_poly.pdbx_seq_one_letter_code
_entity_poly.pdbx_strand_id
1 'polypeptide(L)' 'MPLKPAAKRKHLHTRHITCEGFMRDDGLWDIEAKLVDTKPFRFENRLGGRTTEADEPIHGMLLRVTLDLDLVIHEIDAAS' A
#
# COMPACT_ATOMS: atom_id res chain seq x y z
N MET A 1 -15.63 10.00 -11.70
CA MET A 1 -16.24 8.92 -12.51
C MET A 1 -16.64 7.78 -11.57
N PRO A 2 -17.85 7.20 -11.65
CA PRO A 2 -18.26 6.09 -10.77
C PRO A 2 -17.80 4.73 -11.31
N LEU A 3 -17.54 3.79 -10.39
CA LEU A 3 -17.28 2.39 -10.74
C LEU A 3 -18.58 1.67 -11.15
N LYS A 4 -18.44 0.57 -11.89
CA LYS A 4 -19.55 -0.36 -12.17
C LYS A 4 -20.07 -0.98 -10.85
N PRO A 5 -21.35 -1.44 -10.81
CA PRO A 5 -21.89 -2.12 -9.64
C PRO A 5 -21.03 -3.34 -9.26
N ALA A 6 -20.82 -3.52 -7.96
CA ALA A 6 -20.03 -4.62 -7.42
C ALA A 6 -20.90 -5.86 -7.12
N ALA A 7 -20.27 -7.04 -7.15
CA ALA A 7 -20.85 -8.25 -6.58
C ALA A 7 -20.97 -8.14 -5.04
N LYS A 8 -21.81 -9.01 -4.43
CA LYS A 8 -21.94 -9.12 -2.97
C LYS A 8 -20.58 -9.47 -2.34
N ARG A 9 -20.19 -8.74 -1.29
CA ARG A 9 -18.86 -8.83 -0.66
C ARG A 9 -18.90 -8.43 0.81
N LYS A 10 -17.88 -8.83 1.58
CA LYS A 10 -17.62 -8.36 2.94
C LYS A 10 -16.41 -7.43 2.94
N HIS A 11 -16.43 -6.40 3.78
CA HIS A 11 -15.28 -5.52 3.98
C HIS A 11 -14.25 -6.24 4.86
N LEU A 12 -13.08 -6.54 4.30
CA LEU A 12 -12.02 -7.29 5.01
C LEU A 12 -10.80 -6.45 5.36
N HIS A 13 -10.48 -5.44 4.55
CA HIS A 13 -9.27 -4.62 4.66
C HIS A 13 -9.56 -3.20 4.18
N THR A 14 -9.02 -2.22 4.89
CA THR A 14 -8.86 -0.85 4.41
C THR A 14 -7.36 -0.56 4.27
N ARG A 15 -6.95 -0.21 3.05
CA ARG A 15 -5.58 0.16 2.73
C ARG A 15 -5.53 1.62 2.32
N HIS A 16 -4.76 2.41 3.08
CA HIS A 16 -4.40 3.75 2.68
C HIS A 16 -3.03 3.69 2.02
N ILE A 17 -2.96 4.13 0.76
CA ILE A 17 -1.73 4.21 0.00
C ILE A 17 -1.52 5.68 -0.34
N THR A 18 -0.43 6.25 0.16
CA THR A 18 0.02 7.59 -0.20
C THR A 18 1.22 7.45 -1.13
N CYS A 19 1.15 8.05 -2.31
CA CYS A 19 2.25 8.08 -3.26
C CYS A 19 2.74 9.52 -3.44
N GLU A 20 4.04 9.71 -3.36
CA GLU A 20 4.72 10.99 -3.57
C GLU A 20 5.72 10.84 -4.72
N GLY A 21 5.74 11.82 -5.62
CA GLY A 21 6.57 11.79 -6.82
C GLY A 21 7.71 12.79 -6.73
N PHE A 22 8.91 12.35 -7.05
CA PHE A 22 10.14 13.15 -6.99
C PHE A 22 10.87 13.05 -8.32
N MET A 23 11.26 14.19 -8.88
CA MET A 23 12.16 14.22 -10.04
C MET A 23 13.61 14.16 -9.53
N ARG A 24 14.40 13.25 -10.07
CA ARG A 24 15.84 13.09 -9.77
C ARG A 24 16.67 14.01 -10.66
N ASP A 25 17.88 14.33 -10.20
CA ASP A 25 18.83 15.15 -10.95
C ASP A 25 19.38 14.45 -12.21
N ASP A 26 19.25 13.11 -12.29
CA ASP A 26 19.60 12.32 -13.47
C ASP A 26 18.47 12.22 -14.52
N GLY A 27 17.35 12.92 -14.28
CA GLY A 27 16.19 12.95 -15.18
C GLY A 27 15.21 11.78 -15.01
N LEU A 28 15.47 10.87 -14.07
CA LEU A 28 14.53 9.82 -13.68
C LEU A 28 13.52 10.35 -12.64
N TRP A 29 12.50 9.56 -12.35
CA TRP A 29 11.46 9.86 -11.38
C TRP A 29 11.37 8.77 -10.33
N ASP A 30 11.33 9.14 -9.06
CA ASP A 30 10.99 8.23 -7.98
C ASP A 30 9.53 8.42 -7.57
N ILE A 31 8.80 7.31 -7.50
CA ILE A 31 7.49 7.24 -6.86
C ILE A 31 7.65 6.49 -5.55
N GLU A 32 7.54 7.22 -4.43
CA GLU A 32 7.55 6.63 -3.11
C GLU A 32 6.12 6.39 -2.63
N ALA A 33 5.81 5.15 -2.28
CA ALA A 33 4.52 4.75 -1.77
C ALA A 33 4.64 4.25 -0.33
N LYS A 34 3.76 4.76 0.55
CA LYS A 34 3.53 4.24 1.88
C LYS A 34 2.15 3.58 1.96
N LEU A 35 2.12 2.32 2.35
CA LEU A 35 0.89 1.56 2.54
C LEU A 35 0.65 1.32 4.04
N VAL A 36 -0.55 1.64 4.50
CA VAL A 36 -1.07 1.25 5.82
C VAL A 36 -2.32 0.38 5.63
N ASP A 37 -2.28 -0.85 6.14
CA ASP A 37 -3.39 -1.80 6.09
C ASP A 37 -4.05 -1.95 7.46
N THR A 38 -5.37 -1.95 7.48
CA THR A 38 -6.23 -2.08 8.68
C THR A 38 -7.38 -3.02 8.38
N LYS A 39 -7.97 -3.64 9.41
CA LYS A 39 -9.18 -4.47 9.26
C LYS A 39 -10.33 -3.89 10.08
N PRO A 40 -11.57 -3.89 9.57
CA PRO A 40 -12.71 -3.29 10.27
C PRO A 40 -13.27 -4.18 11.39
N PHE A 41 -12.51 -5.18 11.84
CA PHE A 41 -12.92 -6.12 12.88
C PHE A 41 -11.73 -6.63 13.68
N ARG A 42 -11.99 -6.92 14.95
CA ARG A 42 -11.06 -7.60 15.86
C ARG A 42 -10.77 -9.01 15.35
N PHE A 43 -9.51 -9.41 15.36
CA PHE A 43 -9.10 -10.77 14.96
C PHE A 43 -7.84 -11.22 15.70
N GLU A 44 -7.69 -12.54 15.87
CA GLU A 44 -6.46 -13.13 16.39
C GLU A 44 -5.48 -13.41 15.25
N ASN A 45 -4.20 -13.11 15.48
CA ASN A 45 -3.16 -13.45 14.51
C ASN A 45 -3.14 -14.97 14.29
N ARG A 46 -2.87 -15.39 13.05
CA ARG A 46 -2.86 -16.81 12.64
C ARG A 46 -1.89 -17.67 13.45
N LEU A 47 -0.80 -17.08 13.92
CA LEU A 47 0.21 -17.76 14.74
C LEU A 47 -0.10 -17.71 16.25
N GLY A 48 -1.25 -17.15 16.65
CA GLY A 48 -1.62 -16.92 18.04
C GLY A 48 -0.83 -15.78 18.69
N GLY A 49 -1.05 -15.58 19.99
CA GLY A 49 -0.23 -14.70 20.83
C GLY A 49 -0.60 -13.21 20.83
N ARG A 50 -1.37 -12.73 19.84
CA ARG A 50 -1.88 -11.35 19.83
C ARG A 50 -3.25 -11.26 19.17
N THR A 51 -4.18 -10.63 19.87
CA THR A 51 -5.39 -10.10 19.24
C THR A 51 -5.09 -8.70 18.71
N THR A 52 -5.48 -8.46 17.46
CA THR A 52 -5.49 -7.12 16.85
C THR A 52 -6.90 -6.58 16.94
N GLU A 53 -7.06 -5.36 17.43
CA GLU A 53 -8.36 -4.71 17.51
C GLU A 53 -8.78 -4.18 16.12
N ALA A 54 -10.07 -3.84 15.99
CA ALA A 54 -10.56 -3.22 14.76
C ALA A 54 -9.83 -1.91 14.47
N ASP A 55 -9.57 -1.65 13.19
CA ASP A 55 -8.91 -0.47 12.63
C ASP A 55 -7.46 -0.24 13.09
N GLU A 56 -6.89 -1.16 13.86
CA GLU A 56 -5.48 -1.15 14.20
C GLU A 56 -4.62 -1.48 12.97
N PRO A 57 -3.51 -0.76 12.71
CA PRO A 57 -2.59 -1.07 11.62
C PRO A 57 -1.96 -2.45 11.76
N ILE A 58 -2.00 -3.24 10.69
CA ILE A 58 -1.48 -4.62 10.65
C ILE A 58 -0.33 -4.80 9.65
N HIS A 59 -0.18 -3.90 8.69
CA HIS A 59 0.97 -3.84 7.79
C HIS A 59 1.33 -2.37 7.55
N GLY A 60 2.63 -2.07 7.65
CA GLY A 60 3.25 -0.88 7.10
C GLY A 60 4.23 -1.30 6.03
N MET A 61 4.10 -0.81 4.80
CA MET A 61 5.05 -1.10 3.74
C MET A 61 5.47 0.20 3.05
N LEU A 62 6.74 0.26 2.68
CA LEU A 62 7.33 1.29 1.85
C LEU A 62 7.76 0.67 0.53
N LEU A 63 7.56 1.42 -0.56
CA LEU A 63 8.00 1.07 -1.90
C LEU A 63 8.57 2.33 -2.54
N ARG A 64 9.74 2.26 -3.15
CA ARG A 64 10.22 3.28 -4.09
C ARG A 64 10.38 2.63 -5.47
N VAL A 65 9.81 3.26 -6.49
CA VAL A 65 9.97 2.84 -7.89
C VAL A 65 10.62 3.98 -8.65
N THR A 66 11.77 3.70 -9.26
CA THR A 66 12.43 4.64 -10.18
C THR A 66 12.01 4.34 -11.61
N LEU A 67 11.53 5.35 -12.34
CA LEU A 67 11.06 5.23 -13.72
C LEU A 67 11.45 6.42 -14.60
N ASP A 68 11.51 6.21 -15.91
CA ASP A 68 11.68 7.28 -16.89
C ASP A 68 10.34 7.73 -17.51
N LEU A 69 10.39 8.68 -18.46
CA LEU A 69 9.19 9.21 -19.12
C LEU A 69 8.52 8.23 -20.09
N ASP A 70 9.22 7.17 -20.50
CA ASP A 70 8.64 6.05 -21.26
C ASP A 70 8.01 5.00 -20.33
N LEU A 71 7.98 5.29 -19.01
CA LEU A 71 7.45 4.44 -17.94
C LEU A 71 8.23 3.13 -17.78
N VAL A 72 9.49 3.10 -18.22
CA VAL A 72 10.39 1.97 -17.95
C VAL A 72 10.83 2.05 -16.49
N ILE A 73 10.67 0.95 -15.76
CA ILE A 73 11.14 0.83 -14.38
C ILE A 73 12.62 0.48 -14.40
N HIS A 74 13.43 1.33 -13.78
CA HIS A 74 14.89 1.17 -13.68
C HIS A 74 15.32 0.55 -12.34
N GLU A 75 14.60 0.87 -11.26
CA GLU A 75 14.94 0.40 -9.91
C GLU A 75 13.68 0.24 -9.06
N ILE A 76 13.72 -0.70 -8.12
CA ILE A 76 12.69 -0.91 -7.10
C ILE A 76 13.38 -1.19 -5.77
N ASP A 77 12.95 -0.49 -4.72
CA ASP A 77 13.27 -0.81 -3.33
C ASP A 77 11.99 -0.97 -2.49
N ALA A 78 12.00 -1.91 -1.54
CA ALA A 78 10.85 -2.22 -0.71
C ALA A 78 11.26 -2.59 0.72
N ALA A 79 10.50 -2.08 1.69
CA ALA A 79 10.70 -2.34 3.11
C ALA A 79 9.36 -2.48 3.85
N SER A 80 9.36 -3.20 4.98
CA SER A 80 8.18 -3.44 5.83
C SER A 80 8.54 -3.57 7.29
#